data_AF-A0A965GGP2-F1
#
_entry.id   AF-A0A965GGP2-F1
#
_cell.length_a   1.000
_cell.length_b   1.000
_cell.length_c   1.000
_cell.angle_alpha   90.00
_cell.angle_beta   90.00
_cell.angle_gamma   90.00
#
_symmetry.space_group_name_H-M   'P 1'
#
loop_
_entity.id
_entity.type
_entity.pdbx_description
1 polymer ?
#
loop_
_entity_poly.entity_id
_entity_poly.type
_entity_poly.pdbx_seq_one_letter_code
_entity_poly.pdbx_strand_id
1 'polypeptide(L)'
;MRFINIHSQQGNLPMQNSAGKFLSLFLTIISISFPLLAHSQANYPDKPIRLIVAFPAGGSTDIIGRIVAQRLSERLGQSIVVENRGGAGGTIGTDIASKAAPDGYTLTLGTTSTMAVAPSAYSKLGYDPVKNFAPISLVAVTPYLLVVNPDLRANTLAELVALAKSQPGKLNYSSAGNGSTTQLA
;
A
#
# COMPACT_ATOMS: atom_id res chain seq x y z
N MET A 1 -57.70 54.96 72.91
CA MET A 1 -57.04 56.15 72.36
C MET A 1 -55.53 55.89 72.28
N ARG A 2 -55.05 55.45 71.11
CA ARG A 2 -53.71 55.68 70.55
C ARG A 2 -53.58 54.85 69.28
N PHE A 3 -53.79 55.52 68.16
CA PHE A 3 -53.30 55.12 66.85
C PHE A 3 -51.77 55.26 66.83
N ILE A 4 -51.06 54.27 66.29
CA ILE A 4 -49.87 54.53 65.46
C ILE A 4 -49.90 53.53 64.30
N ASN A 5 -50.03 54.07 63.09
CA ASN A 5 -49.93 53.43 61.79
C ASN A 5 -48.60 53.90 61.17
N ILE A 6 -47.71 52.99 60.75
CA ILE A 6 -46.56 53.34 59.91
C ILE A 6 -46.28 52.19 58.91
N HIS A 7 -46.79 52.41 57.70
CA HIS A 7 -46.11 52.27 56.40
C HIS A 7 -45.21 51.06 56.08
N SER A 8 -45.68 50.32 55.06
CA SER A 8 -44.98 50.10 53.78
C SER A 8 -43.58 49.46 53.81
N GLN A 9 -43.52 48.15 53.54
CA GLN A 9 -42.47 47.57 52.70
C GLN A 9 -43.04 46.36 51.93
N GLN A 10 -43.22 46.54 50.61
CA GLN A 10 -43.32 45.44 49.65
C GLN A 10 -41.96 44.73 49.61
N GLY A 11 -41.91 43.48 50.07
CA GLY A 11 -40.78 42.58 49.90
C GLY A 11 -41.18 41.41 49.03
N ASN A 12 -40.76 41.41 47.77
CA ASN A 12 -40.82 40.26 46.87
C ASN A 12 -40.17 39.05 47.56
N LEU A 13 -40.94 37.99 47.76
CA LEU A 13 -40.40 36.67 48.07
C LEU A 13 -39.60 36.21 46.84
N PRO A 14 -38.31 35.86 46.96
CA PRO A 14 -37.62 35.21 45.86
C PRO A 14 -38.27 33.85 45.64
N MET A 15 -38.89 33.64 44.47
CA MET A 15 -39.21 32.30 43.99
C MET A 15 -37.91 31.51 43.91
N GLN A 16 -37.69 30.68 44.92
CA GLN A 16 -36.63 29.69 44.93
C GLN A 16 -37.03 28.60 43.92
N ASN A 17 -36.61 28.78 42.67
CA ASN A 17 -36.77 27.79 41.60
C ASN A 17 -35.90 26.57 41.90
N SER A 18 -36.40 25.69 42.76
CA SER A 18 -35.84 24.37 43.08
C SER A 18 -35.80 23.42 41.87
N ALA A 19 -36.43 23.79 40.76
CA ALA A 19 -36.47 23.01 39.53
C ALA A 19 -35.15 23.03 38.72
N GLY A 20 -34.27 24.01 38.95
CA GLY A 20 -33.00 24.14 38.18
C GLY A 20 -31.84 23.31 38.70
N LYS A 21 -31.85 22.92 39.99
CA LYS A 21 -30.72 22.18 40.61
C LYS A 21 -30.80 20.66 40.39
N PHE A 22 -31.98 20.12 40.16
CA PHE A 22 -32.15 18.69 39.86
C PHE A 22 -31.87 18.34 38.40
N LEU A 23 -31.99 19.31 37.47
CA LEU A 23 -31.72 19.08 36.05
C LEU A 23 -30.20 19.07 35.73
N SER A 24 -29.38 19.82 36.48
CA SER A 24 -27.91 19.77 36.35
C SER A 24 -27.28 18.48 36.88
N LEU A 25 -27.97 17.74 37.76
CA LEU A 25 -27.42 16.50 38.32
C LEU A 25 -27.60 15.29 37.38
N PHE A 26 -28.62 15.30 36.52
CA PHE A 26 -28.83 14.25 35.52
C PHE A 26 -27.95 14.40 34.27
N LEU A 27 -27.62 15.63 33.87
CA LEU A 27 -26.71 15.90 32.75
C LEU A 27 -25.23 15.63 33.07
N THR A 28 -24.86 15.60 34.35
CA THR A 28 -23.48 15.32 34.77
C THR A 28 -23.18 13.80 34.86
N ILE A 29 -24.20 12.95 35.04
CA ILE A 29 -24.03 11.49 35.17
C ILE A 29 -23.95 10.78 33.80
N ILE A 30 -24.53 11.36 32.74
CA ILE A 30 -24.44 10.78 31.39
C ILE A 30 -23.03 10.97 30.77
N SER A 31 -22.24 11.93 31.26
CA SER A 31 -20.89 12.18 30.75
C SER A 31 -19.80 11.23 31.26
N ILE A 32 -20.09 10.29 32.15
CA ILE A 32 -19.08 9.38 32.74
C ILE A 32 -19.20 7.93 32.21
N SER A 33 -20.20 7.63 31.39
CA SER A 33 -20.46 6.25 30.91
C SER A 33 -20.28 6.04 29.39
N PHE A 34 -19.44 6.84 28.73
CA PHE A 34 -18.74 6.35 27.55
C PHE A 34 -17.40 5.78 28.02
N PRO A 35 -17.28 4.48 28.33
CA PRO A 35 -15.97 3.87 28.20
C PRO A 35 -15.57 4.14 26.75
N LEU A 36 -14.51 4.94 26.58
CA LEU A 36 -13.75 4.91 25.36
C LEU A 36 -13.46 3.43 25.11
N LEU A 37 -14.16 2.83 24.15
CA LEU A 37 -13.61 1.74 23.38
C LEU A 37 -12.43 2.33 22.59
N ALA A 38 -11.38 2.72 23.31
CA ALA A 38 -10.03 2.71 22.83
C ALA A 38 -9.77 1.25 22.50
N HIS A 39 -10.23 0.83 21.32
CA HIS A 39 -9.66 -0.31 20.66
C HIS A 39 -8.19 0.05 20.56
N SER A 40 -7.37 -0.57 21.41
CA SER A 40 -5.94 -0.71 21.12
C SER A 40 -5.89 -1.06 19.66
N GLN A 41 -5.33 -0.16 18.84
CA GLN A 41 -5.01 -0.48 17.47
C GLN A 41 -4.29 -1.82 17.56
N ALA A 42 -4.88 -2.89 17.00
CA ALA A 42 -4.27 -4.20 17.05
C ALA A 42 -2.81 -3.99 16.63
N ASN A 43 -1.86 -4.50 17.41
CA ASN A 43 -0.44 -4.26 17.15
C ASN A 43 -0.17 -4.76 15.73
N TYR A 44 -0.07 -3.84 14.78
CA TYR A 44 0.17 -4.19 13.40
C TYR A 44 1.65 -4.57 13.25
N PRO A 45 1.98 -5.68 12.58
CA PRO A 45 1.08 -6.72 12.06
C PRO A 45 0.72 -7.78 13.12
N ASP A 46 -0.53 -8.25 13.10
CA ASP A 46 -1.06 -9.33 13.99
C ASP A 46 -1.33 -10.66 13.25
N LYS A 47 -1.11 -10.69 11.93
CA LYS A 47 -1.25 -11.84 11.04
C LYS A 47 -0.23 -11.75 9.91
N PRO A 48 0.00 -12.85 9.16
CA PRO A 48 0.92 -12.85 8.02
C PRO A 48 0.62 -11.77 6.98
N ILE A 49 1.67 -11.16 6.43
CA ILE A 49 1.60 -10.22 5.32
C ILE A 49 1.84 -10.98 4.01
N ARG A 50 1.06 -10.69 2.98
CA ARG A 50 1.25 -11.22 1.63
C ARG A 50 2.10 -10.25 0.82
N LEU A 51 3.17 -10.73 0.19
CA LEU A 51 3.97 -9.96 -0.76
C LEU A 51 3.75 -10.52 -2.17
N ILE A 52 2.98 -9.80 -2.97
CA ILE A 52 2.75 -10.15 -4.37
C ILE A 52 4.00 -9.75 -5.18
N VAL A 53 4.60 -10.75 -5.82
CA VAL A 53 5.67 -10.57 -6.80
C VAL A 53 5.07 -10.80 -8.18
N ALA A 54 5.02 -9.75 -8.99
CA ALA A 54 4.34 -9.76 -10.29
C ALA A 54 5.10 -10.51 -11.41
N PHE A 55 6.08 -11.34 -11.07
CA PHE A 55 6.94 -12.06 -12.00
C PHE A 55 7.15 -13.50 -11.54
N PRO A 56 7.51 -14.42 -12.46
CA PRO A 56 7.82 -15.81 -12.10
C PRO A 56 8.92 -15.92 -11.04
N ALA A 57 8.87 -17.02 -10.28
CA ALA A 57 9.88 -17.34 -9.29
C ALA A 57 11.27 -17.51 -9.94
N GLY A 58 12.34 -17.15 -9.21
CA GLY A 58 13.72 -17.20 -9.69
C GLY A 58 14.17 -16.01 -10.55
N GLY A 59 13.26 -15.11 -10.94
CA GLY A 59 13.63 -13.83 -11.55
C GLY A 59 14.16 -12.81 -10.54
N SER A 60 14.79 -11.73 -11.02
CA SER A 60 15.39 -10.69 -10.15
C SER A 60 14.41 -10.12 -9.13
N THR A 61 13.15 -9.86 -9.52
CA THR A 61 12.12 -9.34 -8.61
C THR A 61 11.75 -10.35 -7.51
N ASP A 62 11.74 -11.64 -7.81
CA ASP A 62 11.48 -12.69 -6.81
C ASP A 62 12.63 -12.80 -5.82
N ILE A 63 13.88 -12.78 -6.30
CA ILE A 63 15.08 -12.80 -5.45
C ILE A 63 15.06 -11.61 -4.47
N ILE A 64 14.82 -10.40 -4.98
CA ILE A 64 14.70 -9.19 -4.14
C ILE A 64 13.53 -9.33 -3.16
N GLY A 65 12.36 -9.80 -3.64
CA GLY A 65 11.17 -9.98 -2.82
C GLY A 65 11.39 -10.94 -1.66
N ARG A 66 12.09 -12.05 -1.87
CA ARG A 66 12.42 -13.01 -0.81
C ARG A 66 13.39 -12.43 0.21
N ILE A 67 14.39 -11.68 -0.22
CA ILE A 67 15.33 -11.00 0.69
C ILE A 67 14.58 -9.99 1.56
N VAL A 68 13.72 -9.15 0.95
CA VAL A 68 12.91 -8.16 1.66
C VAL A 68 11.95 -8.83 2.63
N ALA A 69 11.22 -9.85 2.17
CA ALA A 69 10.27 -10.60 2.97
C ALA A 69 10.92 -11.22 4.21
N GLN A 70 12.11 -11.83 4.05
CA GLN A 70 12.85 -12.40 5.17
C GLN A 70 13.21 -11.34 6.21
N ARG A 71 13.85 -10.23 5.80
CA ARG A 71 14.31 -9.18 6.74
C ARG A 71 13.15 -8.46 7.42
N LEU A 72 12.05 -8.26 6.72
CA LEU A 72 10.86 -7.69 7.32
C LEU A 72 10.19 -8.67 8.28
N SER A 73 10.17 -9.97 7.98
CA SER A 73 9.63 -10.98 8.88
C SER A 73 10.39 -11.01 10.21
N GLU A 74 11.72 -10.97 10.15
CA GLU A 74 12.61 -10.89 11.33
C GLU A 74 12.31 -9.65 12.19
N ARG A 75 12.02 -8.51 11.54
CA ARG A 75 11.80 -7.23 12.23
C ARG A 75 10.38 -7.07 12.79
N LEU A 76 9.39 -7.60 12.09
CA LEU A 76 7.97 -7.42 12.42
C LEU A 76 7.41 -8.55 13.30
N GLY A 77 8.13 -9.67 13.43
CA GLY A 77 7.66 -10.83 14.19
C GLY A 77 6.49 -11.58 13.55
N GLN A 78 6.14 -11.24 12.30
CA GLN A 78 5.11 -11.89 11.49
C GLN A 78 5.70 -12.34 10.16
N SER A 79 5.24 -13.48 9.64
CA SER A 79 5.72 -13.98 8.35
C SER A 79 5.27 -13.08 7.20
N ILE A 80 6.17 -12.82 6.26
CA ILE A 80 5.83 -12.28 4.95
C ILE A 80 5.87 -13.41 3.92
N VAL A 81 4.71 -13.74 3.37
CA VAL A 81 4.53 -14.82 2.38
C VAL A 81 4.65 -14.26 0.98
N VAL A 82 5.65 -14.73 0.23
CA VAL A 82 5.86 -14.33 -1.18
C VAL A 82 4.94 -15.12 -2.09
N GLU A 83 4.11 -14.41 -2.86
CA GLU A 83 3.22 -14.98 -3.87
C GLU A 83 3.61 -14.50 -5.28
N ASN A 84 4.14 -15.40 -6.11
CA ASN A 84 4.43 -15.10 -7.50
C ASN A 84 3.15 -15.11 -8.35
N ARG A 85 2.77 -13.96 -8.90
CA ARG A 85 1.61 -13.75 -9.78
C ARG A 85 2.06 -13.10 -11.09
N GLY A 86 2.69 -13.91 -11.95
CA GLY A 86 3.25 -13.45 -13.22
C GLY A 86 2.21 -13.24 -14.33
N GLY A 87 2.67 -12.62 -15.43
CA GLY A 87 1.95 -12.50 -16.70
C GLY A 87 1.85 -11.06 -17.20
N ALA A 88 1.86 -10.90 -18.54
CA ALA A 88 1.70 -9.62 -19.23
C ALA A 88 2.63 -8.51 -18.70
N GLY A 89 3.95 -8.76 -18.66
CA GLY A 89 4.94 -7.79 -18.16
C GLY A 89 4.80 -7.44 -16.68
N GLY A 90 4.03 -8.24 -15.93
CA GLY A 90 3.72 -8.05 -14.51
C GLY A 90 2.41 -7.31 -14.23
N THR A 91 1.69 -6.88 -15.27
CA THR A 91 0.44 -6.13 -15.09
C THR A 91 -0.64 -6.94 -14.37
N ILE A 92 -0.70 -8.26 -14.55
CA ILE A 92 -1.69 -9.13 -13.87
C ILE A 92 -1.47 -9.15 -12.36
N GLY A 93 -0.24 -9.40 -11.91
CA GLY A 93 0.08 -9.41 -10.48
C GLY A 93 -0.11 -8.03 -9.84
N THR A 94 0.26 -6.96 -10.54
CA THR A 94 0.05 -5.59 -10.07
C THR A 94 -1.43 -5.21 -10.00
N ASP A 95 -2.27 -5.65 -10.95
CA ASP A 95 -3.72 -5.45 -10.90
C ASP A 95 -4.39 -6.21 -9.73
N ILE A 96 -3.89 -7.40 -9.38
CA ILE A 96 -4.35 -8.11 -8.19
C ILE A 96 -3.99 -7.31 -6.92
N ALA A 97 -2.78 -6.75 -6.87
CA ALA A 97 -2.32 -5.96 -5.73
C ALA A 97 -3.08 -4.63 -5.59
N SER A 98 -3.43 -3.97 -6.70
CA SER A 98 -4.15 -2.68 -6.69
C SER A 98 -5.56 -2.79 -6.11
N LYS A 99 -6.15 -3.99 -6.14
CA LYS A 99 -7.50 -4.31 -5.65
C LYS A 99 -7.51 -4.89 -4.23
N ALA A 100 -6.35 -5.05 -3.62
CA ALA A 100 -6.26 -5.55 -2.24
C ALA A 100 -6.84 -4.55 -1.25
N ALA A 101 -7.26 -5.04 -0.08
CA ALA A 101 -7.66 -4.17 1.02
C ALA A 101 -6.48 -3.26 1.42
N PRO A 102 -6.69 -1.95 1.61
CA PRO A 102 -5.64 -1.01 1.99
C PRO A 102 -5.34 -1.08 3.50
N ASP A 103 -5.12 -2.29 4.02
CA ASP A 103 -4.94 -2.59 5.45
C ASP A 103 -3.49 -2.95 5.83
N GLY A 104 -2.57 -2.89 4.85
CA GLY A 104 -1.15 -3.19 5.03
C GLY A 104 -0.78 -4.68 4.88
N TYR A 105 -1.76 -5.60 4.86
CA TYR A 105 -1.48 -7.04 4.82
C TYR A 105 -1.28 -7.58 3.40
N THR A 106 -1.41 -6.75 2.38
CA THR A 106 -0.99 -7.07 1.01
C THR A 106 -0.06 -5.98 0.50
N LEU A 107 1.17 -6.38 0.19
CA LEU A 107 2.20 -5.55 -0.40
C LEU A 107 2.50 -6.05 -1.82
N THR A 108 3.10 -5.19 -2.64
CA THR A 108 3.63 -5.56 -3.95
C THR A 108 4.99 -4.91 -4.18
N LEU A 109 5.81 -5.55 -4.99
CA LEU A 109 7.01 -4.91 -5.53
C LEU A 109 6.66 -4.14 -6.80
N GLY A 110 6.76 -2.81 -6.75
CA GLY A 110 6.72 -1.97 -7.94
C GLY A 110 8.01 -2.12 -8.74
N THR A 111 7.88 -2.22 -10.06
CA THR A 111 9.01 -2.28 -11.00
C THR A 111 8.86 -1.20 -12.05
N THR A 112 9.94 -0.85 -12.76
CA THR A 112 9.83 0.06 -13.92
C THR A 112 8.85 -0.47 -14.97
N SER A 113 8.80 -1.79 -15.19
CA SER A 113 7.83 -2.42 -16.08
C SER A 113 6.39 -2.11 -15.66
N THR A 114 6.05 -2.32 -14.39
CA THR A 114 4.66 -2.21 -13.91
C THR A 114 4.24 -0.77 -13.60
N MET A 115 5.17 0.09 -13.19
CA MET A 115 4.85 1.44 -12.73
C MET A 115 5.03 2.51 -13.81
N ALA A 116 5.92 2.29 -14.78
CA ALA A 116 6.28 3.31 -15.77
C ALA A 116 6.05 2.88 -17.22
N VAL A 117 6.38 1.63 -17.58
CA VAL A 117 6.22 1.14 -18.96
C VAL A 117 4.79 0.71 -19.27
N ALA A 118 4.16 -0.05 -18.37
CA ALA A 118 2.82 -0.59 -18.60
C ALA A 118 1.76 0.47 -18.95
N PRO A 119 1.72 1.67 -18.32
CA PRO A 119 0.73 2.71 -18.66
C PRO A 119 0.79 3.19 -20.11
N SER A 120 1.96 3.13 -20.76
CA SER A 120 2.13 3.51 -22.17
C SER A 120 2.07 2.31 -23.11
N ALA A 121 2.43 1.11 -22.64
CA ALA A 121 2.45 -0.11 -23.44
C ALA A 121 1.07 -0.79 -23.56
N TYR A 122 0.15 -0.57 -22.62
CA TYR A 122 -1.17 -1.20 -22.60
C TYR A 122 -2.28 -0.17 -22.84
N SER A 123 -3.10 -0.40 -23.88
CA SER A 123 -4.26 0.46 -24.17
C SER A 123 -5.36 0.40 -23.09
N LYS A 124 -5.40 -0.71 -22.34
CA LYS A 124 -6.29 -0.92 -21.18
C LYS A 124 -5.49 -1.54 -20.05
N LEU A 125 -5.06 -0.70 -19.12
CA LEU A 125 -4.40 -1.13 -17.89
C LEU A 125 -5.44 -1.25 -16.76
N GLY A 126 -5.36 -2.33 -15.98
CA GLY A 126 -6.31 -2.60 -14.88
C GLY A 126 -6.14 -1.73 -13.63
N TYR A 127 -5.04 -0.95 -13.57
CA TYR A 127 -4.68 -0.11 -12.44
C TYR A 127 -4.06 1.21 -12.90
N ASP A 128 -4.11 2.21 -12.03
CA ASP A 128 -3.38 3.46 -12.10
C ASP A 128 -2.18 3.38 -11.13
N PRO A 129 -0.93 3.42 -11.61
CA PRO A 129 0.25 3.22 -10.78
C PRO A 129 0.47 4.35 -9.76
N VAL A 130 -0.16 5.51 -9.95
CA VAL A 130 -0.06 6.67 -9.06
C VAL A 130 -1.20 6.68 -8.04
N LYS A 131 -2.44 6.39 -8.49
CA LYS A 131 -3.63 6.49 -7.62
C LYS A 131 -3.88 5.25 -6.79
N ASN A 132 -3.53 4.07 -7.27
CA ASN A 132 -3.88 2.81 -6.60
C ASN A 132 -2.81 2.30 -5.62
N PHE A 133 -1.66 2.97 -5.51
CA PHE A 133 -0.56 2.50 -4.66
C PHE A 133 -0.03 3.60 -3.75
N ALA A 134 0.17 3.26 -2.47
CA ALA A 134 0.93 4.07 -1.55
C ALA A 134 2.41 3.64 -1.59
N PRO A 135 3.36 4.51 -1.97
CA PRO A 135 4.76 4.16 -2.01
C PRO A 135 5.32 4.00 -0.60
N ILE A 136 6.10 2.93 -0.38
CA ILE A 136 6.73 2.63 0.92
C ILE A 136 8.21 3.00 0.90
N SER A 137 8.99 2.35 0.03
CA SER A 137 10.43 2.57 -0.06
C SER A 137 10.99 1.98 -1.36
N LEU A 138 12.14 2.50 -1.80
CA LEU A 138 12.95 1.90 -2.84
C LEU A 138 13.81 0.78 -2.23
N VAL A 139 13.59 -0.46 -2.66
CA VAL A 139 14.29 -1.63 -2.08
C VAL A 139 15.54 -2.05 -2.87
N ALA A 140 15.64 -1.68 -4.15
CA ALA A 140 16.78 -2.02 -5.00
C ALA A 140 16.84 -1.17 -6.27
N VAL A 141 18.05 -1.00 -6.81
CA VAL A 141 18.31 -0.51 -8.17
C VAL A 141 19.13 -1.58 -8.88
N THR A 142 18.67 -2.04 -10.04
CA THR A 142 19.31 -3.16 -10.76
C THR A 142 19.72 -2.72 -12.18
N PRO A 143 20.98 -2.90 -12.58
CA PRO A 143 21.38 -2.67 -13.97
C PRO A 143 20.83 -3.76 -14.90
N TYR A 144 20.66 -3.42 -16.18
CA TYR A 144 20.38 -4.38 -17.25
C TYR A 144 21.68 -4.92 -17.86
N LEU A 145 21.66 -6.18 -18.26
CA LEU A 145 22.78 -6.85 -18.92
C LEU A 145 22.31 -7.47 -20.23
N LEU A 146 23.09 -7.25 -21.29
CA LEU A 146 22.96 -7.99 -22.54
C LEU A 146 23.76 -9.29 -22.41
N VAL A 147 23.06 -10.42 -22.47
CA VAL A 147 23.65 -11.76 -22.34
C VAL A 147 23.27 -12.57 -23.56
N VAL A 148 24.25 -13.28 -24.14
CA VAL A 148 24.05 -14.18 -25.27
C VAL A 148 24.27 -15.63 -24.84
N ASN A 149 23.63 -16.56 -25.54
CA ASN A 149 23.97 -17.97 -25.40
C ASN A 149 25.43 -18.19 -25.90
N PRO A 150 26.28 -18.94 -25.18
CA PRO A 150 27.66 -19.20 -25.60
C PRO A 150 27.79 -19.77 -27.03
N ASP A 151 26.80 -20.51 -27.51
CA ASP A 151 26.79 -21.11 -28.85
C ASP A 151 26.64 -20.07 -29.98
N LEU A 152 26.18 -18.85 -29.68
CA LEU A 152 26.13 -17.76 -30.67
C LEU A 152 27.52 -17.26 -31.06
N ARG A 153 28.55 -17.51 -30.23
CA ARG A 153 29.95 -17.12 -30.44
C ARG A 153 30.17 -15.63 -30.78
N ALA A 154 29.24 -14.76 -30.38
CA ALA A 154 29.40 -13.31 -30.44
C ALA A 154 29.91 -12.82 -29.09
N ASN A 155 31.21 -12.55 -29.00
CA ASN A 155 31.88 -12.20 -27.75
C ASN A 155 31.88 -10.69 -27.48
N THR A 156 31.54 -9.91 -28.49
CA THR A 156 31.41 -8.45 -28.39
C THR A 156 30.05 -8.00 -28.92
N LEU A 157 29.62 -6.80 -28.49
CA LEU A 157 28.40 -6.18 -29.03
C LEU A 157 28.49 -5.98 -30.55
N ALA A 158 29.68 -5.59 -31.05
CA ALA A 158 29.90 -5.40 -32.48
C ALA A 158 29.71 -6.70 -33.27
N GLU A 159 30.22 -7.83 -32.76
CA GLU A 159 30.01 -9.16 -33.34
C GLU A 159 28.53 -9.56 -33.32
N LEU A 160 27.81 -9.31 -32.22
CA LEU A 160 26.39 -9.61 -32.13
C LEU A 160 25.58 -8.81 -33.16
N VAL A 161 25.87 -7.51 -33.30
CA VAL A 161 25.20 -6.64 -34.28
C VAL A 161 25.52 -7.09 -35.71
N ALA A 162 26.77 -7.45 -36.01
CA ALA A 162 27.15 -7.97 -37.31
C ALA A 162 26.43 -9.28 -37.63
N LEU A 163 26.36 -10.20 -36.66
CA LEU A 163 25.64 -11.47 -36.79
C LEU A 163 24.14 -11.24 -37.06
N ALA A 164 23.49 -10.40 -36.25
CA ALA A 164 22.07 -10.08 -36.40
C ALA A 164 21.75 -9.47 -37.77
N LYS A 165 22.60 -8.57 -38.28
CA LYS A 165 22.46 -7.97 -39.62
C LYS A 165 22.66 -8.98 -40.74
N SER A 166 23.56 -9.94 -40.56
CA SER A 166 23.83 -10.98 -41.58
C SER A 166 22.69 -12.01 -41.69
N GLN A 167 21.84 -12.13 -40.65
CA GLN A 167 20.78 -13.13 -40.57
C GLN A 167 19.45 -12.53 -40.06
N PRO A 168 18.80 -11.64 -40.83
CA PRO A 168 17.58 -10.97 -40.41
C PRO A 168 16.47 -11.99 -40.09
N GLY A 169 15.83 -11.84 -38.92
CA GLY A 169 14.73 -12.68 -38.46
C GLY A 169 15.13 -14.09 -37.96
N LYS A 170 16.43 -14.41 -37.87
CA LYS A 170 16.90 -15.71 -37.38
C LYS A 170 17.21 -15.74 -35.89
N LEU A 171 17.57 -14.61 -35.30
CA LEU A 171 17.88 -14.51 -33.87
C LEU A 171 16.59 -14.26 -33.07
N ASN A 172 16.45 -14.98 -31.97
CA ASN A 172 15.42 -14.75 -30.97
C ASN A 172 16.06 -14.14 -29.71
N TYR A 173 15.28 -13.36 -28.98
CA TYR A 173 15.66 -12.86 -27.65
C TYR A 173 14.54 -13.17 -26.65
N SER A 174 14.87 -13.19 -25.37
CA SER A 174 13.92 -13.44 -24.28
C SER A 174 13.54 -12.14 -23.58
N SER A 175 12.27 -12.03 -23.17
CA SER A 175 11.78 -10.93 -22.32
C SER A 175 10.79 -11.44 -21.29
N ALA A 176 10.46 -10.61 -20.29
CA ALA A 176 9.40 -10.88 -19.32
C ALA A 176 7.98 -10.64 -19.90
N GLY A 177 7.86 -10.50 -21.21
CA GLY A 177 6.59 -10.30 -21.93
C GLY A 177 6.30 -8.85 -22.27
N ASN A 178 5.11 -8.65 -22.87
CA ASN A 178 4.67 -7.34 -23.36
C ASN A 178 4.72 -6.26 -22.27
N GLY A 179 5.24 -5.08 -22.60
CA GLY A 179 5.36 -3.95 -21.67
C GLY A 179 6.35 -4.15 -20.53
N SER A 180 7.23 -5.16 -20.61
CA SER A 180 8.37 -5.29 -19.70
C SER A 180 9.56 -4.46 -20.18
N THR A 181 10.37 -3.95 -19.26
CA THR A 181 11.62 -3.26 -19.61
C THR A 181 12.60 -4.14 -20.39
N THR A 182 12.63 -5.45 -20.13
CA THR A 182 13.46 -6.42 -20.90
C THR A 182 13.01 -6.61 -22.35
N GLN A 183 11.79 -6.17 -22.70
CA GLN A 183 11.34 -6.14 -24.09
C GLN A 183 11.73 -4.83 -24.79
N LEU A 184 11.82 -3.72 -24.04
CA LEU A 184 12.17 -2.41 -24.57
C LEU A 184 13.69 -2.16 -24.63
N ALA A 185 14.46 -2.87 -23.81
CA ALA A 185 15.91 -2.82 -23.77
C ALA A 185 16.53 -3.41 -25.05
#